data_AF-A0A1Q7XVS1-F1
#
_entry.id   AF-A0A1Q7XVS1-F1
#
_cell.length_a   1.000
_cell.length_b   1.000
_cell.length_c   1.000
_cell.angle_alpha   90.00
_cell.angle_beta   90.00
_cell.angle_gamma   90.00
#
_symmetry.space_group_name_H-M   'P 1'
#
loop_
_entity.id
_entity.type
_entity.pdbx_description
1 polymer ?
#
loop_
_entity_poly.entity_id
_entity_poly.type
_entity_poly.pdbx_seq_one_letter_code
_entity_poly.pdbx_strand_id
1 'polypeptide(L)'
;MIVAEELCCEWRRVRVVQADLEPKYGEQLTGGSLSVRTSYQSLRKAGAAAREMLISAAAAEWNVSRSECRAESSFVRHAPTQRKLAFEQLLRGCSSSAYSRSAVEESFGLYAHWQAHTPRRLTRQSNRHAKFGLDTRLPGMLIASMERSPV
;
A
#
# COMPACT_ATOMS: atom_id res chain seq x y z
N MET A 1 -2.86 0.65 -2.02
CA MET A 1 -2.56 -0.71 -2.54
C MET A 1 -1.06 -0.99 -2.59
N ILE A 2 -0.23 -0.05 -3.06
CA ILE A 2 1.25 -0.14 -3.11
C ILE A 2 1.89 -0.95 -1.96
N VAL A 3 1.71 -0.53 -0.70
CA VAL A 3 2.32 -1.20 0.46
C VAL A 3 1.81 -2.63 0.62
N ALA A 4 0.52 -2.87 0.41
CA ALA A 4 -0.10 -4.18 0.59
C ALA A 4 0.36 -5.18 -0.47
N GLU A 5 0.49 -4.72 -1.71
CA GLU A 5 1.00 -5.51 -2.83
C GLU A 5 2.47 -5.88 -2.61
N GLU A 6 3.30 -4.90 -2.24
CA GLU A 6 4.69 -5.18 -1.89
C GLU A 6 4.80 -6.08 -0.65
N LEU A 7 3.95 -5.92 0.35
CA LEU A 7 3.95 -6.81 1.52
C LEU A 7 3.39 -8.22 1.21
N CYS A 8 2.77 -8.43 0.05
CA CYS A 8 2.00 -9.63 -0.29
C CYS A 8 0.88 -9.92 0.72
N CYS A 9 0.20 -8.90 1.25
CA CYS A 9 -0.92 -9.05 2.18
C CYS A 9 -2.28 -8.81 1.51
N GLU A 10 -3.32 -9.44 2.08
CA GLU A 10 -4.68 -9.26 1.61
C GLU A 10 -5.18 -7.85 1.94
N TRP A 11 -5.67 -7.12 0.93
CA TRP A 11 -6.16 -5.75 1.11
C TRP A 11 -7.28 -5.64 2.15
N ARG A 12 -8.11 -6.68 2.32
CA ARG A 12 -9.18 -6.70 3.33
C ARG A 12 -8.66 -6.62 4.77
N ARG A 13 -7.40 -6.96 5.00
CA ARG A 13 -6.71 -6.87 6.30
C ARG A 13 -6.01 -5.53 6.51
N VAL A 14 -6.08 -4.61 5.54
CA VAL A 14 -5.39 -3.31 5.58
C VAL A 14 -6.32 -2.22 6.07
N ARG A 15 -5.87 -1.47 7.07
CA ARG A 15 -6.49 -0.21 7.51
C ARG A 15 -5.52 0.93 7.26
N VAL A 16 -5.95 1.91 6.47
CA VAL A 16 -5.20 3.15 6.27
C VAL A 16 -5.58 4.13 7.39
N VAL A 17 -4.59 4.63 8.10
CA VAL A 17 -4.75 5.66 9.13
C VAL A 17 -3.98 6.89 8.65
N GLN A 18 -4.59 8.06 8.74
CA GLN A 18 -3.92 9.31 8.41
C GLN A 18 -2.93 9.64 9.52
N ALA A 19 -1.72 10.02 9.14
CA ALA A 19 -0.70 10.43 10.10
C ALA A 19 -1.06 11.78 10.72
N ASP A 20 -0.68 11.97 11.98
CA ASP A 20 -0.74 13.27 12.65
C ASP A 20 0.32 14.23 12.06
N LEU A 21 0.17 15.53 12.33
CA LEU A 21 1.09 16.58 11.87
C LEU A 21 2.37 16.64 12.73
N GLU A 22 3.05 15.50 12.87
CA GLU A 22 4.31 15.39 13.61
C GLU A 22 5.54 15.42 12.67
N PRO A 23 6.65 16.09 13.06
CA PRO A 23 7.85 16.19 12.22
C PRO A 23 8.44 14.85 11.76
N LYS A 24 8.27 13.78 12.55
CA LYS A 24 8.77 12.43 12.23
C LYS A 24 8.17 11.83 10.96
N TYR A 25 7.04 12.35 10.48
CA TYR A 25 6.39 11.91 9.25
C TYR A 25 6.77 12.74 8.02
N GLY A 26 7.62 13.76 8.18
CA GLY A 26 8.03 14.66 7.11
C GLY A 26 6.90 15.60 6.64
N GLU A 27 7.12 16.24 5.49
CA GLU A 27 6.17 17.18 4.91
C GLU A 27 4.93 16.45 4.35
N GLN A 28 3.74 16.88 4.77
CA GLN A 28 2.45 16.30 4.38
C GLN A 28 1.72 17.19 3.36
N LEU A 29 2.37 17.48 2.23
CA LEU A 29 1.79 18.28 1.15
C LEU A 29 1.04 17.39 0.14
N THR A 30 -0.18 17.79 -0.23
CA THR A 30 -0.91 17.19 -1.37
C THR A 30 -1.32 18.26 -2.35
N GLY A 31 -0.83 18.13 -3.59
CA GLY A 31 -1.11 19.07 -4.68
C GLY A 31 -0.55 18.58 -6.02
N GLY A 32 -1.01 19.15 -7.12
CA GLY A 32 -0.49 18.89 -8.47
C GLY A 32 -0.60 17.43 -8.95
N SER A 33 -1.49 16.62 -8.36
CA SER A 33 -1.57 15.18 -8.61
C SER A 33 -0.24 14.43 -8.42
N LEU A 34 0.62 14.93 -7.53
CA LEU A 34 1.98 14.41 -7.35
C LEU A 34 2.09 13.28 -6.32
N SER A 35 1.12 13.10 -5.43
CA SER A 35 1.25 12.26 -4.23
C SER A 35 1.73 10.83 -4.51
N VAL A 36 1.17 10.17 -5.54
CA VAL A 36 1.63 8.83 -5.93
C VAL A 36 3.04 8.90 -6.49
N ARG A 37 3.33 9.81 -7.41
CA ARG A 37 4.65 9.94 -8.05
C ARG A 37 5.76 10.16 -7.03
N THR A 38 5.53 11.02 -6.04
CA THR A 38 6.52 11.36 -5.02
C THR A 38 6.66 10.28 -3.95
N SER A 39 5.58 9.59 -3.60
CA SER A 39 5.57 8.62 -2.50
C SER A 39 5.76 7.16 -2.94
N TYR A 40 5.64 6.86 -4.24
CA TYR A 40 5.62 5.49 -4.75
C TYR A 40 6.82 4.67 -4.30
N GLN A 41 8.03 5.20 -4.48
CA GLN A 41 9.26 4.50 -4.12
C GLN A 41 9.34 4.25 -2.61
N SER A 42 9.08 5.27 -1.79
CA SER A 42 9.12 5.14 -0.33
C SER A 42 8.11 4.11 0.19
N LEU A 43 6.88 4.13 -0.33
CA LEU A 43 5.85 3.16 0.04
C LEU A 43 6.20 1.74 -0.39
N ARG A 44 6.79 1.57 -1.58
CA ARG A 44 7.24 0.26 -2.04
C ARG A 44 8.35 -0.31 -1.16
N LYS A 45 9.36 0.52 -0.89
CA LYS A 45 10.48 0.15 -0.02
C LYS A 45 10.00 -0.26 1.37
N ALA A 46 9.02 0.45 1.94
CA ALA A 46 8.42 0.10 3.23
C ALA A 46 7.70 -1.27 3.20
N GLY A 47 6.90 -1.55 2.16
CA GLY A 47 6.24 -2.84 2.01
C GLY A 47 7.21 -4.00 1.82
N ALA A 48 8.22 -3.83 0.96
CA ALA A 48 9.26 -4.81 0.72
C ALA A 48 10.10 -5.10 1.98
N ALA A 49 10.46 -4.05 2.73
CA ALA A 49 11.19 -4.19 3.99
C ALA A 49 10.44 -5.09 4.98
N ALA A 50 9.15 -4.82 5.18
CA ALA A 50 8.32 -5.61 6.07
C ALA A 50 8.18 -7.07 5.59
N ARG A 51 8.05 -7.29 4.27
CA ARG A 51 8.01 -8.64 3.68
C ARG A 51 9.28 -9.43 3.98
N GLU A 52 10.45 -8.81 3.79
CA GLU A 52 11.73 -9.46 4.05
C GLU A 52 11.93 -9.81 5.53
N MET A 53 11.47 -8.95 6.45
CA MET A 53 11.50 -9.25 7.87
C MET A 53 10.64 -10.47 8.21
N LEU A 54 9.44 -10.58 7.62
CA LEU A 54 8.54 -11.72 7.82
C LEU A 54 9.13 -13.01 7.25
N ILE A 55 9.71 -12.97 6.04
CA ILE A 55 10.40 -14.11 5.43
C ILE A 55 11.58 -14.57 6.30
N SER A 56 12.35 -13.63 6.84
CA SER A 56 13.47 -13.93 7.74
C SER A 56 13.01 -14.59 9.02
N ALA A 57 11.94 -14.08 9.64
CA ALA A 57 11.38 -14.64 10.86
C ALA A 57 10.87 -16.06 10.64
N ALA A 58 10.16 -16.31 9.53
CA ALA A 58 9.69 -17.65 9.18
C ALA A 58 10.83 -18.62 8.91
N ALA A 59 11.85 -18.19 8.15
CA ALA A 59 13.03 -19.01 7.87
C ALA A 59 13.77 -19.40 9.16
N ALA A 60 13.89 -18.46 10.11
CA ALA A 60 14.48 -18.71 11.42
C ALA A 60 13.64 -19.67 12.27
N GLU A 61 12.32 -19.48 12.33
CA GLU A 61 11.40 -20.37 13.06
C GLU A 61 11.45 -21.81 12.53
N TRP A 62 11.63 -21.94 11.23
CA TRP A 62 11.68 -23.22 10.54
C TRP A 62 13.08 -23.83 10.43
N ASN A 63 14.12 -23.07 10.77
CA ASN A 63 15.52 -23.39 10.57
C ASN A 63 15.84 -23.83 9.12
N VAL A 64 15.40 -23.02 8.14
CA VAL A 64 15.57 -23.26 6.70
C VAL A 64 16.18 -22.05 6.00
N SER A 65 16.54 -22.18 4.72
CA SER A 65 17.04 -21.04 3.96
C SER A 65 15.91 -20.04 3.66
N ARG A 66 16.22 -18.74 3.70
CA ARG A 66 15.29 -17.69 3.25
C ARG A 66 14.84 -17.87 1.82
N SER A 67 15.71 -18.40 0.94
CA SER A 67 15.40 -18.65 -0.47
C SER A 67 14.29 -19.68 -0.68
N GLU A 68 14.02 -20.52 0.33
CA GLU A 68 12.97 -21.53 0.30
C GLU A 68 11.61 -20.99 0.80
N CYS A 69 11.59 -19.74 1.27
CA CYS A 69 10.43 -19.08 1.85
C CYS A 69 9.90 -17.98 0.92
N ARG A 70 8.57 -17.92 0.75
CA ARG A 70 7.89 -16.89 -0.07
C ARG A 70 6.71 -16.31 0.67
N ALA A 71 6.53 -14.99 0.59
CA ALA A 71 5.35 -14.31 1.09
C ALA A 71 4.21 -14.33 0.05
N GLU A 72 3.00 -14.70 0.48
CA GLU A 72 1.81 -14.79 -0.37
C GLU A 72 0.53 -14.70 0.49
N SER A 73 -0.43 -13.88 0.07
CA SER A 73 -1.78 -13.76 0.67
C SER A 73 -1.79 -13.61 2.20
N SER A 74 -0.88 -12.82 2.77
CA SER A 74 -0.71 -12.62 4.23
C SER A 74 -0.06 -13.78 4.99
N PHE A 75 0.59 -14.72 4.29
CA PHE A 75 1.34 -15.83 4.87
C PHE A 75 2.76 -15.86 4.32
N VAL A 76 3.69 -16.42 5.09
CA VAL A 76 4.94 -16.94 4.55
C VAL A 76 4.78 -18.44 4.33
N ARG A 77 5.18 -18.93 3.16
CA ARG A 77 5.12 -20.35 2.77
C ARG A 77 6.52 -20.89 2.56
N HIS A 78 6.77 -22.09 3.06
CA HIS A 78 7.97 -22.86 2.72
C HIS A 78 7.68 -23.69 1.46
N ALA A 79 8.36 -23.42 0.35
CA ALA A 79 8.09 -24.10 -0.92
C ALA A 79 8.31 -25.63 -0.86
N PRO A 80 9.39 -26.15 -0.24
CA PRO A 80 9.65 -27.60 -0.19
C PRO A 80 8.59 -28.39 0.58
N THR A 81 8.11 -27.88 1.72
CA THR A 81 7.21 -28.65 2.61
C THR A 81 5.77 -28.15 2.60
N GLN A 82 5.47 -27.08 1.85
CA GLN A 82 4.15 -26.44 1.76
C GLN A 82 3.56 -25.94 3.09
N ARG A 83 4.32 -25.99 4.20
CA ARG A 83 3.91 -25.39 5.46
C ARG A 83 3.84 -23.86 5.32
N LYS A 84 2.95 -23.25 6.11
CA LYS A 84 2.73 -21.80 6.09
C LYS A 84 2.58 -21.25 7.51
N LEU A 85 3.06 -20.04 7.71
CA LEU A 85 2.85 -19.24 8.92
C LEU A 85 2.15 -17.95 8.54
N ALA A 86 1.14 -17.55 9.32
CA ALA A 86 0.48 -16.28 9.13
C ALA A 86 1.41 -15.14 9.57
N PHE A 87 1.33 -13.98 8.91
CA PHE A 87 2.16 -12.82 9.27
C PHE A 87 2.05 -12.43 10.75
N GLU A 88 0.86 -12.53 11.33
CA GLU A 88 0.59 -12.26 12.76
C GLU A 88 1.39 -13.15 13.73
N GLN A 89 1.70 -14.39 13.33
CA GLN A 89 2.49 -15.32 14.15
C GLN A 89 3.98 -14.94 14.16
N LEU A 90 4.45 -14.32 13.09
CA LEU A 90 5.85 -13.97 12.85
C LEU A 90 6.28 -12.64 13.48
N LEU A 91 5.31 -11.81 13.93
CA LEU A 91 5.59 -10.46 14.43
C LEU A 91 6.58 -10.43 15.59
N ARG A 92 6.56 -11.46 16.47
CA ARG A 92 7.50 -11.57 17.60
C ARG A 92 8.94 -11.80 17.15
N GLY A 93 9.14 -12.51 16.03
CA GLY A 93 10.47 -12.72 15.45
C GLY A 93 10.99 -11.49 14.70
N CYS A 94 10.08 -10.65 14.19
CA CYS A 94 10.43 -9.45 13.43
C CYS A 94 11.02 -8.31 14.30
N SER A 95 10.72 -8.25 15.59
CA SER A 95 11.21 -7.17 16.48
C SER A 95 12.72 -7.21 16.73
N SER A 96 13.35 -8.37 16.51
CA SER A 96 14.76 -8.62 16.85
C SER A 96 15.69 -8.60 15.64
N SER A 97 15.15 -8.61 14.41
CA SER A 97 15.93 -8.61 13.18
C SER A 97 16.26 -7.17 12.78
N ALA A 98 17.53 -6.79 12.83
CA ALA A 98 18.01 -5.57 12.17
C ALA A 98 17.69 -5.66 10.67
N TYR A 99 16.97 -4.66 10.15
CA TYR A 99 16.63 -4.58 8.75
C TYR A 99 17.88 -4.22 7.92
N SER A 100 18.22 -5.05 6.93
CA SER A 100 19.27 -4.73 5.95
C SER A 100 18.68 -3.89 4.82
N ARG A 101 19.16 -2.65 4.69
CA ARG A 101 18.71 -1.66 3.69
C ARG A 101 18.90 -2.13 2.24
N SER A 102 19.87 -3.01 1.99
CA SER A 102 20.23 -3.49 0.64
C SER A 102 19.23 -4.49 0.05
N ALA A 103 18.57 -5.32 0.87
CA ALA A 103 17.64 -6.35 0.39
C ALA A 103 16.38 -5.78 -0.30
N VAL A 104 16.06 -4.51 -0.04
CA VAL A 104 14.91 -3.82 -0.64
C VAL A 104 15.19 -3.24 -2.01
N GLU A 105 16.47 -3.09 -2.38
CA GLU A 105 16.85 -2.64 -3.73
C GLU A 105 16.83 -3.78 -4.75
N GLU A 106 16.81 -5.06 -4.34
CA GLU A 106 16.71 -6.17 -5.29
C GLU A 106 15.29 -6.66 -5.55
N SER A 107 14.32 -6.30 -4.70
CA SER A 107 12.96 -6.84 -4.81
C SER A 107 12.08 -6.20 -5.90
N PHE A 108 12.69 -5.78 -7.01
CA PHE A 108 12.03 -5.16 -8.16
C PHE A 108 11.22 -6.15 -9.03
N GLY A 109 11.01 -7.38 -8.58
CA GLY A 109 10.04 -8.27 -9.19
C GLY A 109 8.63 -7.76 -8.89
N LEU A 110 7.85 -7.43 -9.93
CA LEU A 110 6.40 -7.27 -9.77
C LEU A 110 5.84 -8.55 -9.16
N TYR A 111 5.58 -8.57 -7.85
CA TYR A 111 4.71 -9.56 -7.24
C TYR A 111 3.28 -9.24 -7.67
N ALA A 112 2.99 -9.54 -8.94
CA ALA A 112 1.72 -9.33 -9.59
C ALA A 112 0.71 -10.36 -9.08
N HIS A 113 0.22 -10.17 -7.86
CA HIS A 113 -1.11 -10.63 -7.50
C HIS A 113 -2.08 -9.46 -7.70
N TRP A 114 -2.24 -9.06 -8.96
CA TRP A 114 -3.31 -8.16 -9.42
C TRP A 114 -4.66 -8.88 -9.36
N GLN A 115 -4.99 -9.49 -8.22
CA GLN A 115 -6.33 -9.98 -7.99
C GLN A 115 -7.15 -8.75 -7.61
N ALA A 116 -7.92 -8.29 -8.60
CA ALA A 116 -8.85 -7.18 -8.54
C ALA A 116 -9.85 -7.36 -7.38
N HIS A 117 -9.40 -7.03 -6.18
CA HIS A 117 -10.23 -6.89 -4.99
C HIS A 117 -10.10 -5.46 -4.50
N THR A 118 -10.12 -4.51 -5.43
CA THR A 118 -10.44 -3.13 -5.11
C THR A 118 -11.82 -3.15 -4.46
N PRO A 119 -11.97 -2.84 -3.15
CA PRO A 119 -13.28 -2.53 -2.66
C PRO A 119 -13.68 -1.29 -3.44
N ARG A 120 -14.72 -1.41 -4.28
CA ARG A 120 -15.42 -0.27 -4.86
C ARG A 120 -15.96 0.57 -3.69
N ARG A 121 -15.12 1.38 -3.06
CA ARG A 121 -15.56 2.39 -2.09
C ARG A 121 -15.81 3.71 -2.81
N LEU A 122 -16.49 3.62 -3.96
CA LEU A 122 -17.09 4.74 -4.67
C LEU A 122 -18.61 4.58 -4.52
N THR A 123 -19.14 4.73 -3.31
CA THR A 123 -20.61 4.68 -3.13
C THR A 123 -21.21 6.04 -2.82
N ARG A 124 -20.48 6.99 -2.20
CA ARG A 124 -21.02 8.35 -1.96
C ARG A 124 -20.67 9.37 -3.04
N GLN A 125 -19.46 9.33 -3.60
CA GLN A 125 -19.04 10.29 -4.63
C GLN A 125 -19.63 10.00 -6.01
N SER A 126 -19.87 8.72 -6.33
CA SER A 126 -20.47 8.27 -7.59
C SER A 126 -21.98 8.46 -7.65
N ASN A 127 -22.68 8.38 -6.52
CA ASN A 127 -24.15 8.44 -6.46
C ASN A 127 -24.70 9.88 -6.41
N ARG A 128 -23.94 10.90 -6.86
CA ARG A 128 -24.34 12.32 -6.88
C ARG A 128 -24.79 12.91 -5.52
N HIS A 129 -24.58 12.20 -4.40
CA HIS A 129 -24.95 12.67 -3.06
C HIS A 129 -23.87 13.53 -2.40
N ALA A 130 -22.63 13.47 -2.90
CA ALA A 130 -21.57 14.37 -2.45
C ALA A 130 -21.83 15.77 -3.02
N LYS A 131 -21.99 16.77 -2.14
CA LYS A 131 -21.99 18.17 -2.53
C LYS A 131 -20.54 18.63 -2.68
N PHE A 132 -20.17 19.07 -3.86
CA PHE A 132 -18.88 19.70 -4.16
C PHE A 132 -19.02 21.22 -4.12
N GLY A 133 -17.90 21.94 -4.02
CA GLY A 133 -17.92 23.42 -4.09
C GLY A 133 -18.61 23.95 -5.35
N LEU A 134 -18.48 23.22 -6.47
CA LEU A 134 -19.16 23.50 -7.75
C LEU A 134 -20.70 23.36 -7.69
N ASP A 135 -21.23 22.62 -6.73
CA ASP A 135 -22.67 22.45 -6.53
C ASP A 135 -23.28 23.60 -5.70
N THR A 136 -22.45 24.51 -5.20
CA THR A 136 -22.92 25.70 -4.48
C THR A 136 -23.76 26.56 -5.41
N ARG A 137 -24.92 27.00 -4.91
CA ARG A 137 -25.80 27.96 -5.57
C ARG A 137 -26.10 29.07 -4.56
N LEU A 138 -25.84 30.31 -4.93
CA LEU A 138 -26.16 31.50 -4.14
C LEU A 138 -27.28 32.29 -4.82
N PRO A 139 -28.12 33.04 -4.08
CA PRO A 139 -29.08 33.96 -4.68
C PRO A 139 -28.38 34.93 -5.63
N GLY A 140 -28.85 35.02 -6.88
CA GLY A 140 -28.27 35.89 -7.91
C GLY A 140 -26.99 35.40 -8.58
N MET A 141 -26.56 34.15 -8.36
CA MET A 141 -25.33 33.61 -8.97
C MET A 141 -25.44 33.51 -10.49
N LEU A 142 -24.50 34.14 -11.22
CA LEU A 142 -24.36 34.04 -12.67
C LEU A 142 -23.37 32.93 -13.06
N ILE A 143 -23.59 32.30 -14.22
CA ILE A 143 -22.72 31.25 -14.77
C ILE A 143 -22.11 31.78 -16.07
N ALA A 144 -20.78 31.73 -16.19
CA ALA A 144 -20.06 32.09 -17.41
C ALA A 144 -19.52 30.83 -18.10
N SER A 145 -19.49 30.83 -19.43
CA SER A 145 -18.83 29.82 -20.26
C SER A 145 -17.99 30.52 -21.32
N MET A 146 -16.83 29.95 -21.66
CA MET A 146 -16.05 30.43 -22.79
C MET A 146 -16.68 29.95 -24.10
N GLU A 147 -16.93 30.87 -25.02
CA GLU A 147 -17.26 30.53 -26.41
C GLU A 147 -16.01 29.97 -27.09
N ARG A 148 -16.15 28.81 -27.73
CA ARG A 148 -15.09 28.17 -28.50
C ARG A 148 -15.39 28.33 -29.97
N SER A 149 -14.40 28.71 -30.76
CA SER A 149 -14.52 28.81 -32.22
C SER A 149 -15.02 27.47 -32.80
N PRO A 150 -15.91 27.48 -33.81
CA PRO A 150 -16.34 26.25 -34.46
C PRO A 150 -15.14 25.51 -35.09
N VAL A 151 -15.20 24.17 -35.06
CA VAL A 151 -14.26 23.27 -35.75
C VAL A 151 -14.52 23.22 -37.25
#